data_AF-A0A3M4LK21-F1
#
_entry.id   AF-A0A3M4LK21-F1
#
_cell.length_a   1.000
_cell.length_b   1.000
_cell.length_c   1.000
_cell.angle_alpha   90.00
_cell.angle_beta   90.00
_cell.angle_gamma   90.00
#
_symmetry.space_group_name_H-M   'P 1'
#
loop_
_entity.id
_entity.type
_entity.pdbx_description
1 polymer ?
#
loop_
_entity_poly.entity_id
_entity_poly.type
_entity_poly.pdbx_seq_one_letter_code
_entity_poly.pdbx_strand_id
1 'polypeptide(L)'
;FCLAVLMLEVWNVSSESEALKQTMREKNSARATAGIISAIVDLTIALEALTVKLLGSQSKDFLSRKSLWVISEEGAERWLGKTLGEVITKQITSRLIAQILSGSLLFTINLYDIWYAWQWNDQAIYGYLLISMGGLLSALGSIVGGLTVYFGLNPLGWAALLLIGMGVGLVIIMSSTPLESWLANGPFGESHSIDLYLQDPLEAFYRLASLLAGISISIERNPAHEQHATFDTHAKIPHAIRSADTVIRLESRLPGVIGSLHSVSIQADCRHCRILERINNQGVPYRATVEVTDKATRPNAQRLYPNAIELFFTTPTSQISSTGNSRHYYKWAVRAQFILTHGGENLYFPSPPVKDPTKYSSKWAVPNFEVINQPFWADETTHKVSLND
;
A
#
# COMPACT_ATOMS: atom_id res chain seq x y z
N PHE A 1 3.83 -17.51 -19.04
CA PHE A 1 4.75 -16.37 -19.08
C PHE A 1 4.02 -15.03 -19.25
N CYS A 2 3.60 -14.59 -20.45
CA CYS A 2 2.98 -13.25 -20.62
C CYS A 2 1.77 -12.95 -19.70
N LEU A 3 0.92 -13.94 -19.44
CA LEU A 3 -0.21 -13.78 -18.50
C LEU A 3 0.26 -13.54 -17.06
N ALA A 4 1.31 -14.24 -16.62
CA ALA A 4 1.86 -14.08 -15.27
C ALA A 4 2.53 -12.71 -15.10
N VAL A 5 3.25 -12.24 -16.13
CA VAL A 5 3.82 -10.88 -16.17
C VAL A 5 2.69 -9.85 -16.10
N LEU A 6 1.62 -10.00 -16.88
CA LEU A 6 0.47 -9.08 -16.81
C LEU A 6 -0.17 -9.05 -15.41
N MET A 7 -0.35 -10.21 -14.76
CA MET A 7 -0.87 -10.27 -13.39
C MET A 7 0.03 -9.55 -12.40
N LEU A 8 1.35 -9.69 -12.56
CA LEU A 8 2.34 -8.98 -11.74
C LEU A 8 2.28 -7.47 -11.96
N GLU A 9 2.17 -6.99 -13.20
CA GLU A 9 2.07 -5.56 -13.48
C GLU A 9 0.75 -4.94 -13.01
N VAL A 10 -0.37 -5.69 -13.09
CA VAL A 10 -1.64 -5.26 -12.49
C VAL A 10 -1.50 -5.10 -10.97
N TRP A 11 -0.83 -6.06 -10.33
CA TRP A 11 -0.55 -5.97 -8.90
C TRP A 11 0.36 -4.79 -8.57
N ASN A 12 1.41 -4.54 -9.37
CA ASN A 12 2.33 -3.42 -9.22
C ASN A 12 1.60 -2.06 -9.29
N VAL A 13 0.74 -1.86 -10.30
CA VAL A 13 -0.10 -0.65 -10.42
C VAL A 13 -1.04 -0.49 -9.23
N SER A 14 -1.67 -1.57 -8.76
CA SER A 14 -2.52 -1.53 -7.57
C SER A 14 -1.72 -1.11 -6.33
N SER A 15 -0.54 -1.70 -6.14
CA SER A 15 0.36 -1.42 -5.01
C SER A 15 0.83 0.05 -5.00
N GLU A 16 1.29 0.59 -6.13
CA GLU A 16 1.69 2.00 -6.24
C GLU A 16 0.50 2.95 -6.04
N SER A 17 -0.70 2.57 -6.52
CA SER A 17 -1.92 3.36 -6.31
C SER A 17 -2.36 3.40 -4.84
N GLU A 18 -2.30 2.26 -4.16
CA GLU A 18 -2.61 2.14 -2.72
C GLU A 18 -1.59 2.92 -1.86
N ALA A 19 -0.31 2.83 -2.20
CA ALA A 19 0.77 3.51 -1.48
C ALA A 19 0.91 5.00 -1.84
N LEU A 20 0.26 5.49 -2.92
CA LEU A 20 0.44 6.84 -3.47
C LEU A 20 0.44 7.93 -2.41
N LYS A 21 -0.63 8.00 -1.60
CA LYS A 21 -0.78 9.06 -0.58
C LYS A 21 0.27 8.98 0.51
N GLN A 22 0.74 7.78 0.87
CA GLN A 22 1.80 7.60 1.86
C GLN A 22 3.15 8.01 1.27
N THR A 23 3.49 7.54 0.07
CA THR A 23 4.71 7.93 -0.66
C THR A 23 4.79 9.43 -0.91
N MET A 24 3.66 10.09 -1.19
CA MET A 24 3.60 11.55 -1.33
C MET A 24 3.99 12.29 -0.06
N ARG A 25 3.63 11.74 1.12
CA ARG A 25 3.94 12.34 2.42
C ARG A 25 5.37 12.06 2.87
N GLU A 26 5.83 10.82 2.69
CA GLU A 26 7.16 10.38 3.12
C GLU A 26 8.27 10.85 2.16
N LYS A 27 8.07 10.68 0.86
CA LYS A 27 9.12 10.88 -0.14
C LYS A 27 8.93 12.16 -0.93
N ASN A 28 7.74 12.41 -1.46
CA ASN A 28 7.23 13.62 -2.13
C ASN A 28 6.29 13.25 -3.31
N SER A 29 5.60 14.25 -3.86
CA SER A 29 4.68 14.09 -5.01
C SER A 29 5.34 13.58 -6.28
N ALA A 30 6.56 14.06 -6.60
CA ALA A 30 7.26 13.73 -7.83
C ALA A 30 7.64 12.24 -7.87
N ARG A 31 8.22 11.71 -6.80
CA ARG A 31 8.57 10.29 -6.65
C ARG A 31 7.32 9.40 -6.71
N ALA A 32 6.24 9.81 -6.08
CA ALA A 32 5.00 9.01 -6.07
C ALA A 32 4.35 8.96 -7.47
N THR A 33 4.33 10.09 -8.18
CA THR A 33 3.81 10.16 -9.55
C THR A 33 4.69 9.39 -10.53
N ALA A 34 6.02 9.48 -10.39
CA ALA A 34 6.96 8.70 -11.21
C ALA A 34 6.76 7.19 -11.04
N GLY A 35 6.50 6.72 -9.82
CA GLY A 35 6.18 5.31 -9.52
C GLY A 35 4.95 4.82 -10.30
N ILE A 36 3.85 5.56 -10.23
CA ILE A 36 2.62 5.25 -10.98
C ILE A 36 2.86 5.24 -12.49
N ILE A 37 3.56 6.26 -13.02
CA ILE A 37 3.87 6.33 -14.45
C ILE A 37 4.69 5.11 -14.89
N SER A 38 5.70 4.72 -14.11
CA SER A 38 6.51 3.53 -14.39
C SER A 38 5.65 2.27 -14.46
N ALA A 39 4.80 2.04 -13.44
CA ALA A 39 3.93 0.87 -13.39
C ALA A 39 2.92 0.83 -14.56
N ILE A 40 2.38 1.98 -14.98
CA ILE A 40 1.48 2.07 -16.14
C ILE A 40 2.22 1.73 -17.45
N VAL A 41 3.46 2.20 -17.61
CA VAL A 41 4.29 1.89 -18.77
C VAL A 41 4.55 0.38 -18.84
N ASP A 42 4.93 -0.24 -17.72
CA ASP A 42 5.18 -1.68 -17.63
C ASP A 42 3.92 -2.51 -17.95
N LEU A 43 2.77 -2.14 -17.38
CA LEU A 43 1.48 -2.75 -17.68
C LEU A 43 1.13 -2.67 -19.17
N THR A 44 1.38 -1.52 -19.80
CA THR A 44 1.12 -1.31 -21.23
C THR A 44 1.97 -2.24 -22.09
N ILE A 45 3.26 -2.40 -21.75
CA ILE A 45 4.19 -3.30 -22.45
C ILE A 45 3.76 -4.77 -22.26
N ALA A 46 3.35 -5.15 -21.05
CA ALA A 46 2.88 -6.50 -20.75
C ALA A 46 1.59 -6.86 -21.51
N LEU A 47 0.63 -5.92 -21.55
CA LEU A 47 -0.63 -6.07 -22.29
C LEU A 47 -0.38 -6.23 -23.79
N GLU A 48 0.51 -5.41 -24.35
CA GLU A 48 0.93 -5.53 -25.75
C GLU A 48 1.52 -6.90 -26.05
N ALA A 49 2.42 -7.38 -25.18
CA ALA A 49 3.07 -8.68 -25.35
C ALA A 49 2.08 -9.85 -25.29
N LEU A 50 1.08 -9.80 -24.40
CA LEU A 50 0.02 -10.80 -24.34
C LEU A 50 -0.88 -10.75 -25.58
N THR A 51 -1.27 -9.55 -26.00
CA THR A 51 -2.17 -9.30 -27.14
C THR A 51 -1.57 -9.88 -28.44
N VAL A 52 -0.29 -9.62 -28.68
CA VAL A 52 0.46 -10.19 -29.82
C VAL A 52 0.50 -11.72 -29.75
N LYS A 53 0.69 -12.28 -28.56
CA LYS A 53 0.74 -13.74 -28.38
C LYS A 53 -0.62 -14.41 -28.61
N LEU A 54 -1.71 -13.76 -28.21
CA LEU A 54 -3.07 -14.30 -28.36
C LEU A 54 -3.58 -14.20 -29.80
N LEU A 55 -3.30 -13.09 -30.49
CA LEU A 55 -3.82 -12.86 -31.84
C LEU A 55 -3.06 -13.63 -32.91
N GLY A 56 -1.88 -14.18 -32.60
CA GLY A 56 -1.09 -14.98 -33.55
C GLY A 56 -0.71 -14.25 -34.84
N SER A 57 -0.95 -12.94 -34.91
CA SER A 57 -0.70 -12.13 -36.10
C SER A 57 0.80 -11.95 -36.33
N GLN A 58 1.19 -11.68 -37.57
CA GLN A 58 2.56 -11.32 -37.84
C GLN A 58 2.89 -10.06 -37.04
N SER A 59 3.96 -10.12 -36.24
CA SER A 59 4.34 -9.04 -35.31
C SER A 59 4.41 -7.64 -35.93
N LYS A 60 4.50 -7.54 -37.26
CA LYS A 60 4.54 -6.31 -38.07
C LYS A 60 3.19 -5.60 -38.22
N ASP A 61 2.07 -6.28 -37.94
CA ASP A 61 0.72 -5.72 -38.10
C ASP A 61 0.33 -4.80 -36.92
N PHE A 62 1.05 -4.91 -35.81
CA PHE A 62 0.86 -4.01 -34.67
C PHE A 62 1.61 -2.69 -34.85
N LEU A 63 0.89 -1.58 -34.68
CA LEU A 63 1.46 -0.23 -34.68
C LEU A 63 2.63 -0.08 -33.70
N SER A 64 2.57 -0.79 -32.55
CA SER A 64 3.62 -0.75 -31.53
C SER A 64 4.99 -1.23 -32.05
N ARG A 65 4.98 -2.20 -32.98
CA ARG A 65 6.14 -2.92 -33.51
C ARG A 65 6.51 -2.49 -34.93
N LYS A 66 5.73 -1.59 -35.53
CA LYS A 66 6.09 -0.97 -36.80
C LYS A 66 7.34 -0.11 -36.61
N SER A 67 8.28 -0.25 -37.54
CA SER A 67 9.49 0.58 -37.54
C SER A 67 9.08 2.04 -37.76
N LEU A 68 9.38 2.89 -36.78
CA LEU A 68 9.20 4.34 -36.86
C LEU A 68 10.40 4.97 -37.56
N TRP A 69 11.60 4.49 -37.26
CA TRP A 69 12.84 4.96 -37.85
C TRP A 69 13.83 3.80 -38.01
N VAL A 70 14.58 3.81 -39.11
CA VAL A 70 15.61 2.81 -39.41
C VAL A 70 16.95 3.52 -39.49
N ILE A 71 17.90 3.08 -38.68
CA ILE A 71 19.27 3.57 -38.68
C ILE A 71 20.04 2.82 -39.77
N SER A 72 20.78 3.55 -40.62
CA SER A 72 21.66 2.92 -41.59
C SER A 72 22.85 2.26 -40.91
N GLU A 73 23.26 1.09 -41.41
CA GLU A 73 24.41 0.34 -40.90
C GLU A 73 25.70 1.17 -40.97
N GLU A 74 25.92 1.83 -42.10
CA GLU A 74 27.03 2.76 -42.31
C GLU A 74 27.01 3.93 -41.31
N GLY A 75 25.82 4.41 -40.94
CA GLY A 75 25.67 5.50 -39.96
C GLY A 75 25.98 5.04 -38.54
N ALA A 76 25.51 3.86 -38.15
CA ALA A 76 25.77 3.26 -36.85
C ALA A 76 27.27 2.93 -36.68
N GLU A 77 27.89 2.30 -37.68
CA GLU A 77 29.33 1.98 -37.64
C GLU A 77 30.21 3.22 -37.63
N ARG A 78 29.81 4.29 -38.32
CA ARG A 78 30.56 5.55 -38.36
C ARG A 78 30.55 6.28 -37.02
N TRP A 79 29.44 6.24 -36.29
CA TRP A 79 29.29 6.96 -35.02
C TRP A 79 29.73 6.13 -33.81
N LEU A 80 29.49 4.82 -33.81
CA LEU A 80 29.70 3.94 -32.66
C LEU A 80 30.88 2.97 -32.86
N GLY A 81 31.45 2.93 -34.06
CA GLY A 81 32.44 1.93 -34.46
C GLY A 81 31.79 0.62 -34.92
N LYS A 82 32.54 -0.21 -35.64
CA LYS A 82 32.04 -1.46 -36.22
C LYS A 82 31.47 -2.44 -35.18
N THR A 83 32.17 -2.63 -34.08
CA THR A 83 31.80 -3.59 -33.04
C THR A 83 30.48 -3.25 -32.33
N LEU A 84 30.22 -1.98 -32.05
CA LEU A 84 28.96 -1.53 -31.43
C LEU A 84 27.85 -1.35 -32.46
N GLY A 85 28.18 -0.83 -33.65
CA GLY A 85 27.24 -0.62 -34.75
C GLY A 85 26.58 -1.91 -35.25
N GLU A 86 27.29 -3.05 -35.18
CA GLU A 86 26.78 -4.38 -35.55
C GLU A 86 25.72 -4.91 -34.56
N VAL A 87 25.88 -4.66 -33.25
CA VAL A 87 25.05 -5.28 -32.21
C VAL A 87 23.85 -4.40 -31.81
N ILE A 88 23.87 -3.12 -32.16
CA ILE A 88 22.79 -2.17 -31.85
C ILE A 88 21.55 -2.43 -32.69
N THR A 89 20.39 -2.23 -32.07
CA THR A 89 19.08 -2.32 -32.73
C THR A 89 18.94 -1.21 -33.78
N LYS A 90 18.93 -1.59 -35.05
CA LYS A 90 18.81 -0.66 -36.20
C LYS A 90 17.37 -0.21 -36.48
N GLN A 91 16.37 -0.92 -35.95
CA GLN A 91 14.94 -0.59 -36.14
C GLN A 91 14.36 -0.01 -34.86
N ILE A 92 14.05 1.28 -34.87
CA ILE A 92 13.42 1.96 -33.75
C ILE A 92 11.91 1.82 -33.88
N THR A 93 11.32 1.13 -32.91
CA THR A 93 9.87 0.90 -32.80
C THR A 93 9.35 1.62 -31.56
N SER A 94 8.06 1.93 -31.50
CA SER A 94 7.48 2.51 -30.27
C SER A 94 7.59 1.58 -29.07
N ARG A 95 7.57 0.25 -29.30
CA ARG A 95 7.83 -0.76 -28.28
C ARG A 95 9.24 -0.65 -27.71
N LEU A 96 10.24 -0.49 -28.57
CA LEU A 96 11.63 -0.28 -28.13
C LEU A 96 11.77 0.97 -27.27
N ILE A 97 11.15 2.08 -27.69
CA ILE A 97 11.14 3.34 -26.93
C ILE A 97 10.49 3.12 -25.56
N ALA A 98 9.34 2.44 -25.50
CA ALA A 98 8.65 2.14 -24.25
C ALA A 98 9.50 1.26 -23.31
N GLN A 99 10.21 0.26 -23.84
CA GLN A 99 11.10 -0.59 -23.04
C GLN A 99 12.31 0.17 -22.49
N ILE A 100 12.93 1.05 -23.30
CA ILE A 100 14.01 1.92 -22.84
C ILE A 100 13.49 2.88 -21.77
N LEU A 101 12.31 3.46 -21.97
CA LEU A 101 11.68 4.36 -21.00
C LEU A 101 11.38 3.65 -19.68
N SER A 102 10.79 2.44 -19.73
CA SER A 102 10.53 1.58 -18.57
C SER A 102 11.81 1.31 -17.77
N GLY A 103 12.87 0.81 -18.42
CA GLY A 103 14.15 0.54 -17.76
C GLY A 103 14.80 1.80 -17.17
N SER A 104 14.69 2.93 -17.87
CA SER A 104 15.23 4.23 -17.42
C SER A 104 14.45 4.80 -16.23
N LEU A 105 13.12 4.67 -16.23
CA LEU A 105 12.26 5.04 -15.10
C LEU A 105 12.60 4.19 -13.89
N LEU A 106 12.68 2.86 -14.05
CA LEU A 106 13.07 1.96 -12.97
C LEU A 106 14.44 2.33 -12.39
N PHE A 107 15.44 2.58 -13.24
CA PHE A 107 16.77 3.04 -12.81
C PHE A 107 16.70 4.33 -11.98
N THR A 108 16.04 5.36 -12.52
CA THR A 108 16.00 6.71 -11.93
C THR A 108 15.21 6.75 -10.62
N ILE A 109 14.06 6.06 -10.58
CA ILE A 109 13.22 5.96 -9.39
C ILE A 109 13.99 5.27 -8.26
N ASN A 110 14.74 4.22 -8.57
CA ASN A 110 15.53 3.52 -7.56
C ASN A 110 16.79 4.29 -7.15
N LEU A 111 17.37 5.16 -8.00
CA LEU A 111 18.40 6.09 -7.55
C LEU A 111 17.88 7.07 -6.48
N TYR A 112 16.64 7.55 -6.65
CA TYR A 112 15.99 8.35 -5.63
C TYR A 112 15.78 7.56 -4.35
N ASP A 113 15.32 6.31 -4.46
CA ASP A 113 15.12 5.44 -3.30
C ASP A 113 16.43 5.08 -2.57
N ILE A 114 17.56 4.95 -3.29
CA ILE A 114 18.91 4.83 -2.70
C ILE A 114 19.24 6.07 -1.88
N TRP A 115 19.11 7.27 -2.46
CA TRP A 115 19.38 8.51 -1.75
C TRP A 115 18.50 8.64 -0.51
N TYR A 116 17.21 8.32 -0.63
CA TYR A 116 16.26 8.36 0.48
C TYR A 116 16.60 7.35 1.58
N ALA A 117 16.91 6.10 1.21
CA ALA A 117 17.30 5.07 2.17
C ALA A 117 18.61 5.42 2.88
N TRP A 118 19.56 6.02 2.17
CA TRP A 118 20.80 6.55 2.75
C TRP A 118 20.55 7.62 3.80
N GLN A 119 19.66 8.57 3.53
CA GLN A 119 19.30 9.61 4.50
C GLN A 119 18.57 9.06 5.74
N TRP A 120 17.97 7.88 5.66
CA TRP A 120 17.31 7.19 6.78
C TRP A 120 18.18 6.14 7.47
N ASN A 121 19.45 6.01 7.08
CA ASN A 121 20.35 4.94 7.52
C ASN A 121 19.72 3.54 7.35
N ASP A 122 18.99 3.35 6.25
CA ASP A 122 18.23 2.13 5.95
C ASP A 122 19.08 1.20 5.07
N GLN A 123 19.24 -0.04 5.48
CA GLN A 123 20.09 -1.01 4.79
C GLN A 123 19.49 -1.48 3.45
N ALA A 124 18.24 -1.12 3.15
CA ALA A 124 17.60 -1.34 1.85
C ALA A 124 18.32 -0.67 0.66
N ILE A 125 19.29 0.23 0.90
CA ILE A 125 20.15 0.84 -0.13
C ILE A 125 20.70 -0.19 -1.11
N TYR A 126 21.21 -1.32 -0.62
CA TYR A 126 21.80 -2.37 -1.47
C TYR A 126 20.76 -3.02 -2.37
N GLY A 127 19.54 -3.21 -1.87
CA GLY A 127 18.44 -3.72 -2.67
C GLY A 127 18.06 -2.76 -3.80
N TYR A 128 17.87 -1.47 -3.48
CA TYR A 128 17.58 -0.44 -4.48
C TYR A 128 18.71 -0.25 -5.49
N LEU A 129 19.98 -0.42 -5.08
CA LEU A 129 21.13 -0.42 -5.99
C LEU A 129 21.01 -1.53 -7.03
N LEU A 130 20.70 -2.77 -6.61
CA LEU A 130 20.53 -3.89 -7.53
C LEU A 130 19.35 -3.66 -8.48
N ILE A 131 18.21 -3.17 -7.98
CA ILE A 131 17.05 -2.85 -8.82
C ILE A 131 17.41 -1.77 -9.85
N SER A 132 18.12 -0.72 -9.42
CA SER A 132 18.57 0.36 -10.29
C SER A 132 19.47 -0.19 -11.40
N MET A 133 20.48 -0.98 -11.05
CA MET A 133 21.36 -1.64 -12.03
C MET A 133 20.57 -2.56 -12.98
N GLY A 134 19.56 -3.28 -12.48
CA GLY A 134 18.66 -4.08 -13.30
C GLY A 134 17.86 -3.23 -14.31
N GLY A 135 17.34 -2.08 -13.89
CA GLY A 135 16.69 -1.11 -14.78
C GLY A 135 17.61 -0.59 -15.88
N LEU A 136 18.86 -0.27 -15.53
CA LEU A 136 19.88 0.14 -16.50
C LEU A 136 20.19 -0.97 -17.51
N LEU A 137 20.40 -2.21 -17.04
CA LEU A 137 20.64 -3.35 -17.92
C LEU A 137 19.42 -3.67 -18.80
N SER A 138 18.19 -3.44 -18.33
CA SER A 138 16.97 -3.60 -19.12
C SER A 138 16.89 -2.57 -20.26
N ALA A 139 17.19 -1.30 -19.97
CA ALA A 139 17.24 -0.24 -20.97
C ALA A 139 18.33 -0.49 -22.03
N LEU A 140 19.54 -0.85 -21.59
CA LEU A 140 20.64 -1.22 -22.47
C LEU A 140 20.35 -2.49 -23.27
N GLY A 141 19.76 -3.50 -22.63
CA GLY A 141 19.35 -4.75 -23.27
C GLY A 141 18.34 -4.52 -24.38
N SER A 142 17.48 -3.51 -24.26
CA SER A 142 16.54 -3.14 -25.33
C SER A 142 17.27 -2.57 -26.55
N ILE A 143 18.32 -1.78 -26.33
CA ILE A 143 19.15 -1.17 -27.39
C ILE A 143 20.03 -2.21 -28.10
N VAL A 144 20.43 -3.28 -27.39
CA VAL A 144 21.34 -4.32 -27.90
C VAL A 144 20.54 -5.48 -28.49
N GLY A 145 20.22 -5.38 -29.79
CA GLY A 145 19.39 -6.33 -30.53
C GLY A 145 20.13 -7.53 -31.15
N GLY A 146 21.47 -7.48 -31.24
CA GLY A 146 22.29 -8.52 -31.88
C GLY A 146 22.61 -9.76 -31.03
N LEU A 147 22.14 -9.81 -29.78
CA LEU A 147 22.44 -10.92 -28.86
C LEU A 147 21.43 -12.08 -29.01
N THR A 148 21.91 -13.31 -28.78
CA THR A 148 21.08 -14.51 -28.82
C THR A 148 19.95 -14.44 -27.79
N VAL A 149 18.72 -14.64 -28.27
CA VAL A 149 17.52 -14.57 -27.44
C VAL A 149 17.22 -15.95 -26.87
N TYR A 150 17.30 -16.10 -25.55
CA TYR A 150 16.94 -17.32 -24.82
C TYR A 150 15.62 -17.09 -24.08
N PHE A 151 14.60 -17.89 -24.39
CA PHE A 151 13.24 -17.78 -23.82
C PHE A 151 12.61 -16.38 -23.96
N GLY A 152 12.97 -15.63 -25.00
CA GLY A 152 12.42 -14.31 -25.28
C GLY A 152 13.16 -13.14 -24.63
N LEU A 153 14.26 -13.38 -23.92
CA LEU A 153 15.16 -12.36 -23.37
C LEU A 153 16.58 -12.53 -23.90
N ASN A 154 17.31 -11.43 -24.09
CA ASN A 154 18.76 -11.48 -24.32
C ASN A 154 19.51 -11.65 -22.99
N PRO A 155 20.83 -11.95 -23.00
CA PRO A 155 21.62 -12.13 -21.77
C PRO A 155 21.53 -10.94 -20.81
N LEU A 156 21.46 -9.71 -21.34
CA LEU A 156 21.27 -8.50 -20.54
C LEU A 156 19.90 -8.45 -19.86
N GLY A 157 18.84 -8.88 -20.55
CA GLY A 157 17.49 -9.00 -19.99
C GLY A 157 17.40 -10.06 -18.88
N TRP A 158 18.13 -11.17 -19.00
CA TRP A 158 18.26 -12.15 -17.91
C TRP A 158 19.02 -11.59 -16.72
N ALA A 159 20.15 -10.91 -16.96
CA ALA A 159 20.90 -10.24 -15.91
C ALA A 159 20.05 -9.17 -15.20
N ALA A 160 19.29 -8.38 -15.96
CA ALA A 160 18.35 -7.40 -15.43
C ALA A 160 17.30 -8.05 -14.52
N LEU A 161 16.67 -9.12 -14.99
CA LEU A 161 15.65 -9.84 -14.22
C LEU A 161 16.19 -10.40 -12.90
N LEU A 162 17.40 -10.99 -12.92
CA LEU A 162 18.05 -11.51 -11.71
C LEU A 162 18.40 -10.39 -10.73
N LEU A 163 18.94 -9.27 -11.20
CA LEU A 163 19.26 -8.12 -10.36
C LEU A 163 18.02 -7.52 -9.71
N ILE A 164 16.93 -7.36 -10.48
CA ILE A 164 15.65 -6.85 -9.96
C ILE A 164 15.10 -7.81 -8.91
N GLY A 165 15.06 -9.12 -9.20
CA GLY A 165 14.55 -10.14 -8.26
C GLY A 165 15.35 -10.20 -6.96
N MET A 166 16.68 -10.23 -7.04
CA MET A 166 17.56 -10.18 -5.86
C MET A 166 17.41 -8.86 -5.11
N GLY A 167 17.34 -7.74 -5.83
CA GLY A 167 17.19 -6.42 -5.25
C GLY A 167 15.89 -6.27 -4.46
N VAL A 168 14.75 -6.71 -5.02
CA VAL A 168 13.46 -6.75 -4.31
C VAL A 168 13.55 -7.62 -3.06
N GLY A 169 14.17 -8.80 -3.16
CA GLY A 169 14.39 -9.68 -2.02
C GLY A 169 15.20 -9.01 -0.91
N LEU A 170 16.29 -8.32 -1.25
CA LEU A 170 17.10 -7.57 -0.29
C LEU A 170 16.34 -6.39 0.32
N VAL A 171 15.55 -5.64 -0.46
CA VAL A 171 14.71 -4.56 0.09
C VAL A 171 13.77 -5.14 1.15
N ILE A 172 13.09 -6.26 0.88
CA ILE A 172 12.16 -6.87 1.84
C ILE A 172 12.86 -7.30 3.13
N ILE A 173 14.07 -7.87 3.03
CA ILE A 173 14.79 -8.44 4.18
C ILE A 173 15.54 -7.36 4.98
N MET A 174 16.06 -6.34 4.31
CA MET A 174 16.97 -5.34 4.90
C MET A 174 16.30 -3.99 5.18
N SER A 175 15.03 -3.81 4.80
CA SER A 175 14.30 -2.58 5.15
C SER A 175 14.18 -2.46 6.66
N SER A 176 14.62 -1.32 7.19
CA SER A 176 14.53 -1.02 8.60
C SER A 176 13.07 -1.00 9.07
N THR A 177 12.81 -1.61 10.24
CA THR A 177 11.51 -1.48 10.92
C THR A 177 11.26 -0.02 11.33
N PRO A 178 10.01 0.36 11.65
CA PRO A 178 9.73 1.71 12.16
C PRO A 178 10.53 2.03 13.44
N LEU A 179 10.72 1.05 14.32
CA LEU A 179 11.50 1.22 15.54
C LEU A 179 12.99 1.41 15.24
N GLU A 180 13.57 0.64 14.33
CA GLU A 180 14.97 0.81 13.91
C GLU A 180 15.19 2.17 13.24
N SER A 181 14.25 2.59 12.38
CA SER A 181 14.29 3.93 11.75
C SER A 181 14.23 5.04 12.80
N TRP A 182 13.41 4.88 13.83
CA TRP A 182 13.33 5.81 14.96
C TRP A 182 14.60 5.81 15.81
N LEU A 183 15.19 4.63 16.07
CA LEU A 183 16.43 4.52 16.86
C LEU A 183 17.62 5.15 16.13
N ALA A 184 17.72 4.94 14.82
CA ALA A 184 18.84 5.43 14.02
C ALA A 184 18.80 6.95 13.78
N ASN A 185 17.60 7.55 13.69
CA ASN A 185 17.39 8.95 13.30
C ASN A 185 16.65 9.78 14.38
N GLY A 186 16.43 9.19 15.56
CA GLY A 186 15.80 9.86 16.69
C GLY A 186 16.77 10.77 17.46
N PRO A 187 16.42 11.16 18.69
CA PRO A 187 17.18 12.16 19.47
C PRO A 187 18.56 11.68 19.93
N PHE A 188 18.86 10.38 19.76
CA PHE A 188 20.16 9.77 20.06
C PHE A 188 20.90 9.32 18.79
N GLY A 189 20.30 9.52 17.62
CA GLY A 189 20.79 9.05 16.33
C GLY A 189 21.59 10.10 15.56
N GLU A 190 21.92 9.78 14.32
CA GLU A 190 22.55 10.73 13.41
C GLU A 190 21.47 11.62 12.78
N SER A 191 21.66 12.94 12.86
CA SER A 191 20.72 13.89 12.27
C SER A 191 20.98 14.07 10.78
N HIS A 192 19.96 13.87 9.96
CA HIS A 192 19.93 14.25 8.56
C HIS A 192 18.95 15.43 8.36
N SER A 193 18.82 15.88 7.11
CA SER A 193 17.93 17.02 6.81
C SER A 193 16.44 16.64 6.79
N ILE A 194 16.13 15.36 6.63
CA ILE A 194 14.76 14.85 6.43
C ILE A 194 14.08 14.41 7.74
N ASP A 195 14.83 14.17 8.79
CA ASP A 195 14.43 13.70 10.12
C ASP A 195 14.53 14.79 11.19
N LEU A 196 14.69 16.07 10.81
CA LEU A 196 14.83 17.19 11.75
C LEU A 196 13.73 17.26 12.82
N TYR A 197 12.52 16.76 12.53
CA TYR A 197 11.42 16.71 13.49
C TYR A 197 11.57 15.59 14.53
N LEU A 198 12.33 14.52 14.24
CA LEU A 198 12.65 13.45 15.19
C LEU A 198 13.82 13.82 16.13
N GLN A 199 14.49 14.95 15.88
CA GLN A 199 15.47 15.53 16.79
C GLN A 199 14.82 16.32 17.93
N ASP A 200 13.56 16.75 17.75
CA ASP A 200 12.76 17.33 18.84
C ASP A 200 12.39 16.22 19.84
N PRO A 201 12.86 16.28 21.10
CA PRO A 201 12.63 15.22 22.07
C PRO A 201 11.14 14.93 22.33
N LEU A 202 10.27 15.94 22.22
CA LEU A 202 8.83 15.78 22.46
C LEU A 202 8.16 15.04 21.30
N GLU A 203 8.44 15.45 20.06
CA GLU A 203 7.93 14.78 18.86
C GLU A 203 8.49 13.35 18.76
N ALA A 204 9.79 13.17 19.03
CA ALA A 204 10.41 11.86 19.01
C ALA A 204 9.78 10.91 20.03
N PHE A 205 9.61 11.36 21.27
CA PHE A 205 8.94 10.59 22.31
C PHE A 205 7.51 10.26 21.93
N TYR A 206 6.77 11.22 21.36
CA TYR A 206 5.42 11.00 20.88
C TYR A 206 5.35 9.92 19.77
N ARG A 207 6.25 9.96 18.79
CA ARG A 207 6.34 8.91 17.73
C ARG A 207 6.65 7.55 18.32
N LEU A 208 7.60 7.47 19.26
CA LEU A 208 7.93 6.23 19.96
C LEU A 208 6.72 5.71 20.77
N ALA A 209 6.08 6.58 21.54
CA ALA A 209 4.90 6.23 22.32
C ALA A 209 3.80 5.68 21.42
N SER A 210 3.60 6.26 20.23
CA SER A 210 2.63 5.73 19.26
C SER A 210 3.02 4.36 18.70
N LEU A 211 4.29 4.13 18.37
CA LEU A 211 4.77 2.82 17.95
C LEU A 211 4.53 1.76 19.02
N LEU A 212 4.84 2.09 20.28
CA LEU A 212 4.63 1.20 21.41
C LEU A 212 3.14 1.04 21.77
N ALA A 213 2.31 2.06 21.52
CA ALA A 213 0.87 2.01 21.73
C ALA A 213 0.22 0.92 20.86
N GLY A 214 0.79 0.64 19.68
CA GLY A 214 0.40 -0.49 18.84
C GLY A 214 -1.11 -0.61 18.67
N ILE A 215 -1.76 0.48 18.27
CA ILE A 215 -3.23 0.55 18.19
C ILE A 215 -3.72 -0.50 17.21
N SER A 216 -4.68 -1.31 17.64
CA SER A 216 -5.29 -2.34 16.83
C SER A 216 -6.81 -2.24 16.86
N ILE A 217 -7.42 -2.68 15.76
CA ILE A 217 -8.87 -2.78 15.59
C ILE A 217 -9.20 -4.23 15.24
N SER A 218 -10.04 -4.87 16.05
CA SER A 218 -10.63 -6.16 15.74
C SER A 218 -12.15 -6.02 15.56
N ILE A 219 -12.69 -6.76 14.59
CA ILE A 219 -14.12 -6.79 14.29
C ILE A 219 -14.53 -8.25 14.28
N GLU A 220 -15.25 -8.67 15.30
CA GLU A 220 -15.54 -10.07 15.59
C GLU A 220 -17.04 -10.28 15.83
N ARG A 221 -17.49 -11.54 15.72
CA ARG A 221 -18.84 -11.90 16.17
C ARG A 221 -18.86 -11.94 17.68
N ASN A 222 -19.93 -11.40 18.26
CA ASN A 222 -20.10 -11.43 19.70
C ASN A 222 -20.34 -12.87 20.19
N PRO A 223 -19.44 -13.45 21.00
CA PRO A 223 -19.61 -14.80 21.52
C PRO A 223 -20.78 -14.92 22.50
N ALA A 224 -21.21 -13.81 23.11
CA ALA A 224 -22.35 -13.74 24.02
C ALA A 224 -23.67 -13.40 23.30
N HIS A 225 -23.69 -13.42 21.97
CA HIS A 225 -24.89 -13.07 21.21
C HIS A 225 -26.01 -14.10 21.36
N GLU A 226 -27.20 -13.62 21.67
CA GLU A 226 -28.43 -14.39 21.71
C GLU A 226 -29.46 -13.75 20.76
N GLN A 227 -29.87 -14.51 19.73
CA GLN A 227 -30.77 -14.03 18.67
C GLN A 227 -32.12 -13.49 19.18
N HIS A 228 -32.59 -14.03 20.32
CA HIS A 228 -33.83 -13.63 20.97
C HIS A 228 -33.57 -13.24 22.44
N ALA A 229 -32.52 -12.45 22.67
CA ALA A 229 -32.19 -11.96 24.00
C ALA A 229 -33.37 -11.21 24.64
N THR A 230 -33.89 -11.73 25.75
CA THR A 230 -34.90 -11.06 26.57
C THR A 230 -34.23 -10.28 27.70
N PHE A 231 -34.91 -9.22 28.15
CA PHE A 231 -34.46 -8.45 29.30
C PHE A 231 -34.57 -9.32 30.56
N ASP A 232 -33.42 -9.67 31.14
CA ASP A 232 -33.32 -10.43 32.38
C ASP A 232 -32.34 -9.69 33.31
N THR A 233 -32.84 -9.27 34.47
CA THR A 233 -32.10 -8.53 35.50
C THR A 233 -31.13 -9.41 36.28
N HIS A 234 -31.29 -10.74 36.23
CA HIS A 234 -30.44 -11.70 36.93
C HIS A 234 -29.32 -12.26 36.04
N ALA A 235 -29.36 -11.95 34.74
CA ALA A 235 -28.34 -12.39 33.79
C ALA A 235 -26.98 -11.78 34.12
N LYS A 236 -25.92 -12.60 34.11
CA LYS A 236 -24.54 -12.16 34.34
C LYS A 236 -24.05 -11.14 33.31
N ILE A 237 -24.58 -11.24 32.08
CA ILE A 237 -24.23 -10.35 30.96
C ILE A 237 -25.46 -9.48 30.65
N PRO A 238 -25.32 -8.14 30.62
CA PRO A 238 -26.40 -7.22 30.30
C PRO A 238 -27.08 -7.52 28.95
N HIS A 239 -28.38 -7.26 28.88
CA HIS A 239 -29.18 -7.44 27.66
C HIS A 239 -28.62 -6.69 26.44
N ALA A 240 -28.12 -5.46 26.64
CA ALA A 240 -27.53 -4.65 25.57
C ALA A 240 -26.29 -5.30 24.92
N ILE A 241 -25.55 -6.13 25.67
CA ILE A 241 -24.43 -6.92 25.14
C ILE A 241 -24.97 -8.17 24.46
N ARG A 242 -25.87 -8.92 25.09
CA ARG A 242 -26.42 -10.17 24.54
C ARG A 242 -27.20 -9.97 23.23
N SER A 243 -27.86 -8.83 23.07
CA SER A 243 -28.63 -8.48 21.86
C SER A 243 -27.76 -8.03 20.68
N ALA A 244 -26.50 -7.66 20.92
CA ALA A 244 -25.56 -7.27 19.88
C ALA A 244 -24.89 -8.50 19.25
N ASP A 245 -24.75 -8.54 17.93
CA ASP A 245 -24.16 -9.66 17.19
C ASP A 245 -22.67 -9.46 16.86
N THR A 246 -22.19 -8.22 16.98
CA THR A 246 -20.87 -7.80 16.54
C THR A 246 -20.14 -7.03 17.64
N VAL A 247 -18.86 -7.33 17.82
CA VAL A 247 -17.94 -6.63 18.73
C VAL A 247 -16.86 -5.98 17.91
N ILE A 248 -16.72 -4.66 18.10
CA ILE A 248 -15.57 -3.90 17.60
C ILE A 248 -14.68 -3.61 18.79
N ARG A 249 -13.48 -4.17 18.78
CA ARG A 249 -12.50 -4.01 19.85
C ARG A 249 -11.40 -3.07 19.38
N LEU A 250 -11.19 -2.01 20.13
CA LEU A 250 -10.10 -1.05 19.93
C LEU A 250 -9.10 -1.27 21.06
N GLU A 251 -7.87 -1.66 20.72
CA GLU A 251 -6.85 -1.99 21.71
C GLU A 251 -5.64 -1.09 21.63
N SER A 252 -4.94 -0.97 22.74
CA SER A 252 -3.59 -0.41 22.81
C SER A 252 -2.71 -1.29 23.68
N ARG A 253 -1.47 -1.51 23.24
CA ARG A 253 -0.43 -2.23 23.97
C ARG A 253 0.14 -1.42 25.14
N LEU A 254 -0.07 -0.10 25.18
CA LEU A 254 0.36 0.73 26.29
C LEU A 254 -0.71 0.78 27.39
N PRO A 255 -0.45 0.16 28.56
CA PRO A 255 -1.37 0.25 29.69
C PRO A 255 -1.47 1.71 30.15
N GLY A 256 -2.69 2.15 30.46
CA GLY A 256 -2.96 3.53 30.88
C GLY A 256 -3.38 4.48 29.76
N VAL A 257 -3.20 4.11 28.48
CA VAL A 257 -3.82 4.84 27.35
C VAL A 257 -5.34 4.68 27.39
N ILE A 258 -5.88 3.53 27.81
CA ILE A 258 -7.33 3.30 27.82
C ILE A 258 -7.88 3.28 29.25
N GLY A 259 -7.10 2.76 30.21
CA GLY A 259 -7.54 2.56 31.60
C GLY A 259 -7.35 3.73 32.57
N SER A 260 -6.66 4.82 32.21
CA SER A 260 -6.51 5.98 33.11
C SER A 260 -7.64 7.00 32.91
N LEU A 261 -8.63 6.93 33.82
CA LEU A 261 -9.95 7.58 33.76
C LEU A 261 -9.99 9.13 33.70
N HIS A 262 -8.86 9.85 33.61
CA HIS A 262 -8.87 11.32 33.69
C HIS A 262 -8.20 12.05 32.51
N SER A 263 -7.43 11.38 31.66
CA SER A 263 -6.64 12.07 30.62
C SER A 263 -6.77 11.50 29.22
N VAL A 264 -7.49 10.39 29.00
CA VAL A 264 -7.66 9.84 27.64
C VAL A 264 -9.11 9.79 27.20
N SER A 265 -9.36 10.34 26.01
CA SER A 265 -10.63 10.28 25.30
C SER A 265 -10.45 9.46 24.03
N ILE A 266 -11.37 8.52 23.77
CA ILE A 266 -11.37 7.72 22.55
C ILE A 266 -12.52 8.19 21.66
N GLN A 267 -12.17 8.73 20.50
CA GLN A 267 -13.13 9.08 19.47
C GLN A 267 -13.19 7.95 18.44
N ALA A 268 -14.28 7.19 18.45
CA ALA A 268 -14.54 6.13 17.48
C ALA A 268 -15.77 6.47 16.64
N ASP A 269 -15.59 6.58 15.33
CA ASP A 269 -16.66 6.70 14.34
C ASP A 269 -16.81 5.33 13.64
N CYS A 270 -17.93 4.65 13.92
CA CYS A 270 -18.25 3.34 13.37
C CYS A 270 -19.43 3.48 12.40
N ARG A 271 -19.23 3.10 11.14
CA ARG A 271 -20.24 3.24 10.08
C ARG A 271 -20.50 1.92 9.39
N HIS A 272 -21.73 1.74 8.92
CA HIS A 272 -22.08 0.60 8.11
C HIS A 272 -21.65 0.83 6.65
N CYS A 273 -20.95 -0.15 6.10
CA CYS A 273 -20.62 -0.26 4.70
C CYS A 273 -21.56 -1.26 4.04
N ARG A 274 -22.46 -0.76 3.19
CA ARG A 274 -23.31 -1.60 2.36
C ARG A 274 -22.50 -2.05 1.15
N ILE A 275 -22.39 -3.36 0.97
CA ILE A 275 -21.73 -3.95 -0.18
C ILE A 275 -22.80 -4.61 -1.05
N LEU A 276 -22.87 -4.17 -2.30
CA LEU A 276 -23.70 -4.77 -3.33
C LEU A 276 -22.84 -5.74 -4.15
N GLU A 277 -23.17 -7.02 -4.07
CA GLU A 277 -22.68 -8.06 -4.97
C GLU A 277 -23.72 -8.33 -6.06
N ARG A 278 -23.25 -8.42 -7.29
CA ARG A 278 -24.05 -8.81 -8.46
C ARG A 278 -23.46 -10.07 -9.06
N ILE A 279 -24.33 -10.89 -9.63
CA ILE A 279 -23.91 -12.09 -10.36
C ILE A 279 -23.79 -11.71 -11.83
N ASN A 280 -22.65 -12.04 -12.47
CA ASN A 280 -22.49 -11.84 -13.91
C ASN A 280 -23.25 -12.91 -14.70
N ASN A 281 -23.33 -12.76 -16.03
CA ASN A 281 -24.03 -13.72 -16.90
C ASN A 281 -23.42 -15.14 -16.88
N GLN A 282 -22.25 -15.34 -16.27
CA GLN A 282 -21.55 -16.61 -16.12
C GLN A 282 -21.75 -17.24 -14.72
N GLY A 283 -22.59 -16.63 -13.87
CA GLY A 283 -22.86 -17.13 -12.52
C GLY A 283 -21.79 -16.75 -11.48
N VAL A 284 -20.81 -15.92 -11.83
CA VAL A 284 -19.73 -15.49 -10.93
C VAL A 284 -20.17 -14.22 -10.18
N PRO A 285 -20.17 -14.22 -8.83
CA PRO A 285 -20.44 -13.02 -8.06
C PRO A 285 -19.26 -12.04 -8.16
N TYR A 286 -19.56 -10.77 -8.40
CA TYR A 286 -18.59 -9.69 -8.33
C TYR A 286 -19.13 -8.54 -7.47
N ARG A 287 -18.22 -7.84 -6.81
CA ARG A 287 -18.56 -6.65 -6.03
C ARG A 287 -18.85 -5.49 -6.99
N ALA A 288 -20.09 -5.01 -6.99
CA ALA A 288 -20.52 -3.94 -7.88
C ALA A 288 -20.37 -2.56 -7.24
N THR A 289 -20.66 -2.43 -5.93
CA THR A 289 -20.65 -1.13 -5.26
C THR A 289 -20.37 -1.29 -3.76
N VAL A 290 -19.62 -0.34 -3.19
CA VAL A 290 -19.42 -0.19 -1.74
C VAL A 290 -19.89 1.21 -1.37
N GLU A 291 -20.85 1.29 -0.47
CA GLU A 291 -21.40 2.56 0.01
C GLU A 291 -21.23 2.62 1.52
N VAL A 292 -20.50 3.62 2.01
CA VAL A 292 -20.39 3.88 3.44
C VAL A 292 -21.54 4.80 3.84
N THR A 293 -22.25 4.45 4.90
CA THR A 293 -23.35 5.27 5.41
C THR A 293 -22.80 6.57 5.98
N ASP A 294 -23.41 7.72 5.69
CA ASP A 294 -22.90 9.04 6.13
C ASP A 294 -22.92 9.26 7.64
N LYS A 295 -23.79 8.54 8.37
CA LYS A 295 -24.00 8.71 9.80
C LYS A 295 -23.29 7.62 10.60
N ALA A 296 -22.56 8.07 11.62
CA ALA A 296 -22.01 7.21 12.66
C ALA A 296 -23.12 6.45 13.40
N THR A 297 -22.91 5.15 13.59
CA THR A 297 -23.79 4.31 14.40
C THR A 297 -23.33 4.36 15.86
N ARG A 298 -24.28 4.54 16.78
CA ARG A 298 -23.99 4.45 18.22
C ARG A 298 -23.94 2.99 18.66
N PRO A 299 -22.98 2.58 19.50
CA PRO A 299 -22.94 1.23 20.04
C PRO A 299 -24.11 1.00 21.01
N ASN A 300 -24.63 -0.23 21.03
CA ASN A 300 -25.68 -0.66 21.95
C ASN A 300 -25.16 -0.73 23.39
N ALA A 301 -23.90 -1.13 23.54
CA ALA A 301 -23.20 -1.20 24.83
C ALA A 301 -21.70 -0.95 24.62
N GLN A 302 -21.02 -0.58 25.70
CA GLN A 302 -19.57 -0.43 25.73
C GLN A 302 -19.02 -1.17 26.94
N ARG A 303 -17.86 -1.81 26.78
CA ARG A 303 -17.14 -2.48 27.87
C ARG A 303 -15.69 -2.02 27.87
N LEU A 304 -15.25 -1.50 29.02
CA LEU A 304 -13.91 -0.97 29.20
C LEU A 304 -13.00 -2.02 29.85
N TYR A 305 -11.82 -2.20 29.28
CA TYR A 305 -10.69 -2.95 29.83
C TYR A 305 -9.50 -2.01 30.03
N PRO A 306 -8.49 -2.40 30.83
CA PRO A 306 -7.29 -1.59 31.04
C PRO A 306 -6.54 -1.24 29.73
N ASN A 307 -6.62 -2.13 28.73
CA ASN A 307 -5.89 -2.06 27.47
C ASN A 307 -6.80 -2.09 26.22
N ALA A 308 -8.13 -2.07 26.38
CA ALA A 308 -9.06 -2.13 25.26
C ALA A 308 -10.41 -1.52 25.60
N ILE A 309 -11.11 -1.02 24.58
CA ILE A 309 -12.54 -0.72 24.64
C ILE A 309 -13.27 -1.59 23.63
N GLU A 310 -14.32 -2.25 24.07
CA GLU A 310 -15.20 -3.02 23.21
C GLU A 310 -16.51 -2.26 23.01
N LEU A 311 -16.90 -2.14 21.75
CA LEU A 311 -18.11 -1.49 21.29
C LEU A 311 -19.02 -2.56 20.68
N PHE A 312 -20.22 -2.70 21.22
CA PHE A 312 -21.17 -3.74 20.81
C PHE A 312 -22.19 -3.16 19.84
N PHE A 313 -22.39 -3.81 18.70
CA PHE A 313 -23.31 -3.35 17.65
C PHE A 313 -24.24 -4.47 17.17
N THR A 314 -25.36 -4.06 16.58
CA THR A 314 -26.24 -4.93 15.81
C THR A 314 -26.01 -4.70 14.32
N THR A 315 -25.46 -5.70 13.62
CA THR A 315 -25.24 -5.65 12.17
C THR A 315 -26.55 -5.94 11.44
N PRO A 316 -26.92 -5.12 10.44
CA PRO A 316 -28.10 -5.39 9.64
C PRO A 316 -27.98 -6.72 8.88
N THR A 317 -29.08 -7.49 8.85
CA THR A 317 -29.13 -8.79 8.18
C THR A 317 -28.86 -8.64 6.68
N SER A 318 -28.10 -9.57 6.11
CA SER A 318 -27.90 -9.64 4.66
C SER A 318 -29.23 -9.86 3.94
N GLN A 319 -29.47 -9.10 2.87
CA GLN A 319 -30.67 -9.22 2.05
C GLN A 319 -30.31 -9.76 0.67
N ILE A 320 -31.07 -10.74 0.20
CA ILE A 320 -30.95 -11.27 -1.16
C ILE A 320 -32.11 -10.68 -1.96
N SER A 321 -31.84 -10.15 -3.15
CA SER A 321 -32.93 -9.64 -4.00
C SER A 321 -33.88 -10.77 -4.37
N SER A 322 -35.17 -10.44 -4.54
CA SER A 322 -36.19 -11.42 -4.95
C SER A 322 -35.87 -12.13 -6.27
N THR A 323 -35.08 -11.48 -7.13
CA THR A 323 -34.59 -12.02 -8.40
C THR A 323 -33.35 -12.93 -8.27
N GLY A 324 -32.76 -13.06 -7.09
CA GLY A 324 -31.56 -13.87 -6.83
C GLY A 324 -30.24 -13.33 -7.40
N ASN A 325 -30.31 -12.34 -8.31
CA ASN A 325 -29.14 -11.84 -9.06
C ASN A 325 -28.29 -10.82 -8.28
N SER A 326 -28.72 -10.40 -7.10
CA SER A 326 -27.95 -9.48 -6.26
C SER A 326 -28.08 -9.80 -4.78
N ARG A 327 -26.98 -9.58 -4.06
CA ARG A 327 -26.89 -9.74 -2.62
C ARG A 327 -26.39 -8.45 -2.00
N HIS A 328 -27.06 -8.02 -0.95
CA HIS A 328 -26.60 -6.96 -0.07
C HIS A 328 -26.12 -7.57 1.24
N TYR A 329 -24.90 -7.26 1.63
CA TYR A 329 -24.40 -7.53 2.97
C TYR A 329 -23.73 -6.29 3.53
N TYR A 330 -23.62 -6.28 4.85
CA TYR A 330 -23.09 -5.15 5.60
C TYR A 330 -21.75 -5.52 6.20
N LYS A 331 -20.81 -4.59 6.14
CA LYS A 331 -19.55 -4.61 6.88
C LYS A 331 -19.45 -3.35 7.73
N TRP A 332 -18.54 -3.37 8.69
CA TRP A 332 -18.20 -2.20 9.50
C TRP A 332 -16.96 -1.52 8.93
N ALA A 333 -17.04 -0.20 8.73
CA ALA A 333 -15.85 0.64 8.64
C ALA A 333 -15.68 1.39 9.95
N VAL A 334 -14.45 1.44 10.44
CA VAL A 334 -14.12 1.97 11.75
C VAL A 334 -13.02 3.00 11.58
N ARG A 335 -13.21 4.16 12.20
CA ARG A 335 -12.16 5.16 12.35
C ARG A 335 -12.02 5.48 13.83
N ALA A 336 -10.87 5.20 14.40
CA ALA A 336 -10.60 5.42 15.82
C ALA A 336 -9.42 6.36 16.04
N GLN A 337 -9.58 7.29 16.97
CA GLN A 337 -8.54 8.22 17.40
C GLN A 337 -8.50 8.24 18.92
N PHE A 338 -7.31 8.07 19.48
CA PHE A 338 -7.08 8.11 20.93
C PHE A 338 -6.42 9.45 21.25
N ILE A 339 -7.05 10.22 22.14
CA ILE A 339 -6.63 11.57 22.48
C ILE A 339 -6.15 11.55 23.92
N LEU A 340 -4.85 11.67 24.13
CA LEU A 340 -4.24 11.80 25.45
C LEU A 340 -3.99 13.28 25.73
N THR A 341 -4.63 13.81 26.77
CA THR A 341 -4.42 15.18 27.25
C THR A 341 -3.39 15.18 28.37
N HIS A 342 -2.23 15.79 28.13
CA HIS A 342 -1.16 15.93 29.12
C HIS A 342 -0.66 17.39 29.16
N GLY A 343 -0.64 18.01 30.34
CA GLY A 343 -0.11 19.37 30.49
C GLY A 343 -0.83 20.47 29.71
N GLY A 344 -2.06 20.23 29.24
CA GLY A 344 -2.82 21.14 28.37
C GLY A 344 -2.64 20.91 26.87
N GLU A 345 -1.79 19.96 26.47
CA GLU A 345 -1.61 19.54 25.08
C GLU A 345 -2.33 18.20 24.82
N ASN A 346 -2.83 18.05 23.60
CA ASN A 346 -3.49 16.83 23.13
C ASN A 346 -2.56 16.06 22.18
N LEU A 347 -2.30 14.81 22.52
CA LEU A 347 -1.57 13.85 21.69
C LEU A 347 -2.57 12.89 21.03
N TYR A 348 -2.43 12.67 19.72
CA TYR A 348 -3.44 12.00 18.88
C TYR A 348 -2.93 10.69 18.30
N PHE A 349 -3.33 9.56 18.85
CA PHE A 349 -2.88 8.26 18.38
C PHE A 349 -3.90 7.62 17.42
N PRO A 350 -3.44 6.92 16.36
CA PRO A 350 -2.04 6.64 16.03
C PRO A 350 -1.31 7.83 15.39
N SER A 351 -0.04 8.07 15.75
CA SER A 351 0.80 9.02 15.02
C SER A 351 1.02 8.53 13.58
N PRO A 352 1.32 9.43 12.63
CA PRO A 352 1.79 9.03 11.32
C PRO A 352 3.08 8.21 11.42
N PRO A 353 3.43 7.43 10.37
CA PRO A 353 4.66 6.65 10.33
C PRO A 353 5.90 7.49 10.68
N VAL A 354 6.95 6.84 11.18
CA VAL A 354 8.19 7.53 11.61
C VAL A 354 8.83 8.32 10.48
N LYS A 355 8.66 7.88 9.22
CA LYS A 355 9.19 8.56 8.04
C LYS A 355 8.27 9.68 7.51
N ASP A 356 7.08 9.85 8.10
CA ASP A 356 6.08 10.84 7.70
C ASP A 356 6.14 12.08 8.62
N PRO A 357 6.59 13.24 8.10
CA PRO A 357 6.77 14.48 8.88
C PRO A 357 5.45 15.17 9.24
N THR A 358 4.29 14.61 8.87
CA THR A 358 2.99 15.24 9.10
C THR A 358 2.76 15.48 10.60
N LYS A 359 2.50 16.74 10.97
CA LYS A 359 2.06 17.14 12.31
C LYS A 359 0.54 17.29 12.38
N TYR A 360 -0.01 17.16 13.58
CA TYR A 360 -1.45 17.29 13.79
C TYR A 360 -1.91 18.72 13.48
N SER A 361 -3.10 18.84 12.88
CA SER A 361 -3.75 20.11 12.58
C SER A 361 -5.26 19.91 12.51
N SER A 362 -6.04 21.00 12.53
CA SER A 362 -7.50 20.95 12.43
C SER A 362 -8.03 20.23 11.19
N LYS A 363 -7.21 20.10 10.13
CA LYS A 363 -7.54 19.32 8.93
C LYS A 363 -7.73 17.83 9.21
N TRP A 364 -7.14 17.31 10.29
CA TRP A 364 -7.18 15.90 10.68
C TRP A 364 -8.20 15.61 11.77
N ALA A 365 -9.02 16.59 12.17
CA ALA A 365 -10.01 16.44 13.24
C ALA A 365 -11.22 15.58 12.84
N VAL A 366 -11.46 15.41 11.54
CA VAL A 366 -12.62 14.66 11.01
C VAL A 366 -12.13 13.39 10.29
N PRO A 367 -12.72 12.22 10.58
CA PRO A 367 -12.37 10.99 9.90
C PRO A 367 -12.86 11.00 8.44
N ASN A 368 -12.04 10.49 7.53
CA ASN A 368 -12.37 10.27 6.14
C ASN A 368 -12.45 8.76 5.86
N PHE A 369 -13.62 8.31 5.42
CA PHE A 369 -13.91 6.90 5.14
C PHE A 369 -13.60 6.50 3.68
N GLU A 370 -13.32 7.46 2.80
CA GLU A 370 -12.87 7.22 1.42
C GLU A 370 -11.36 6.94 1.35
N VAL A 371 -10.64 7.22 2.44
CA VAL A 371 -9.18 7.10 2.52
C VAL A 371 -8.82 6.07 3.57
N ILE A 372 -7.95 5.14 3.18
CA ILE A 372 -7.28 4.19 4.06
C ILE A 372 -5.98 4.81 4.55
N ASN A 373 -5.53 4.47 5.77
CA ASN A 373 -4.30 4.97 6.37
C ASN A 373 -4.23 6.51 6.44
N GLN A 374 -5.33 7.10 6.91
CA GLN A 374 -5.40 8.53 7.19
C GLN A 374 -4.52 8.86 8.41
N PRO A 375 -3.65 9.88 8.35
CA PRO A 375 -2.88 10.35 9.50
C PRO A 375 -3.78 10.61 10.73
N PHE A 376 -3.33 10.19 11.92
CA PHE A 376 -4.03 10.38 13.20
C PHE A 376 -5.34 9.60 13.38
N TRP A 377 -5.63 8.64 12.49
CA TRP A 377 -6.82 7.79 12.55
C TRP A 377 -6.45 6.33 12.29
N ALA A 378 -6.78 5.46 13.23
CA ALA A 378 -6.72 4.02 13.03
C ALA A 378 -7.92 3.56 12.19
N ASP A 379 -7.68 2.60 11.30
CA ASP A 379 -8.68 2.05 10.38
C ASP A 379 -8.66 0.51 10.38
N GLU A 380 -9.77 -0.10 9.99
CA GLU A 380 -9.98 -1.56 10.05
C GLU A 380 -9.15 -2.37 9.05
N THR A 381 -8.39 -1.70 8.18
CA THR A 381 -7.53 -2.35 7.17
C THR A 381 -6.06 -2.29 7.57
N THR A 382 -5.54 -1.11 7.88
CA THR A 382 -4.14 -0.88 8.25
C THR A 382 -3.85 -1.33 9.69
N HIS A 383 -4.82 -1.14 10.59
CA HIS A 383 -4.67 -1.46 12.02
C HIS A 383 -5.41 -2.74 12.41
N LYS A 384 -5.74 -3.57 11.43
CA LYS A 384 -6.41 -4.84 11.68
C LYS A 384 -5.50 -5.74 12.52
N VAL A 385 -6.07 -6.38 13.55
CA VAL A 385 -5.36 -7.46 14.27
C VAL A 385 -4.96 -8.55 13.27
N SER A 386 -3.66 -8.79 13.14
CA SER A 386 -3.12 -9.95 12.43
C SER A 386 -3.56 -11.20 13.18
N LEU A 387 -4.19 -12.16 12.48
CA LEU A 387 -4.59 -13.46 13.06
C LEU A 387 -3.40 -14.39 13.34
N ASN A 388 -2.16 -13.92 13.16
CA ASN A 388 -0.95 -14.62 13.56
C ASN A 388 -0.31 -13.88 14.75
N ASP A 389 -0.73 -14.25 15.95
CA ASP A 389 0.10 -14.28 17.16
C ASP A 389 -0.12 -15.65 17.84
#